data_AF-A0AAW1HRC8-F1
#
_entry.id   AF-A0AAW1HRC8-F1
#
_cell.length_a   1.000
_cell.length_b   1.000
_cell.length_c   1.000
_cell.angle_alpha   90.00
_cell.angle_beta   90.00
_cell.angle_gamma   90.00
#
_symmetry.space_group_name_H-M   'P 1'
#
loop_
_entity.id
_entity.type
_entity.pdbx_description
1 polymer ?
#
loop_
_entity_poly.entity_id
_entity_poly.type
_entity_poly.pdbx_seq_one_letter_code
_entity_poly.pdbx_strand_id
1 'polypeptide(L)'
;MDNGADPRVINIIKSDFYMDDLITGTDTLEDAVYLKHQISDVLQRGCFPLRKWRSNEKEILGSGSIDSKDEYVLSDKGSIKTLGLLWNSQSDTLHYSVNLDIDETSSKRKILSTIAKIFDPLGLVSPVTIRAKLIMQYLWQYQIDWDEELPDPIRSSWQEFHAQLSALNNIKIARQVCENFRVTFGKRRFWCDSTIALAWIRTESVNWKTFVANRVAEVRESLPQRCKHIPSALNPADIVSSGASPEQLSQTTIWWQGPEFVKHDEELWPEQHPIVSTSDSEAERKKPIPMSFVLKT
;
A
#
# COMPACT_ATOMS: atom_id res chain seq x y z
N MET A 1 -22.67 -7.76 -28.61
CA MET A 1 -22.97 -6.73 -29.63
C MET A 1 -21.82 -5.75 -29.60
N ASP A 2 -20.99 -5.77 -30.63
CA ASP A 2 -19.79 -4.96 -30.74
C ASP A 2 -20.21 -3.62 -31.39
N ASN A 3 -20.60 -2.66 -30.55
CA ASN A 3 -21.20 -1.40 -30.97
C ASN A 3 -20.16 -0.36 -31.41
N GLY A 4 -19.21 -0.70 -32.28
CA GLY A 4 -18.27 0.27 -32.89
C GLY A 4 -17.58 1.23 -31.91
N ALA A 5 -17.46 0.85 -30.64
CA ALA A 5 -16.94 1.71 -29.58
C ALA A 5 -15.42 1.62 -29.60
N ASP A 6 -14.74 2.76 -29.51
CA ASP A 6 -13.28 2.84 -29.53
C ASP A 6 -12.69 1.85 -28.50
N PRO A 7 -11.88 0.85 -28.94
CA PRO A 7 -11.27 -0.12 -28.05
C PRO A 7 -10.47 0.52 -26.90
N ARG A 8 -9.91 1.72 -27.12
CA ARG A 8 -9.19 2.49 -26.09
C ARG A 8 -10.13 2.85 -24.93
N VAL A 9 -11.33 3.35 -25.24
CA VAL A 9 -12.34 3.74 -24.25
C VAL A 9 -12.80 2.53 -23.44
N ILE A 10 -13.03 1.39 -24.10
CA ILE A 10 -13.42 0.15 -23.43
C ILE A 10 -12.31 -0.31 -22.47
N ASN A 11 -11.06 -0.24 -22.90
CA ASN A 11 -9.93 -0.67 -22.09
C ASN A 11 -9.76 0.22 -20.85
N ILE A 12 -9.83 1.54 -21.02
CA ILE A 12 -9.75 2.51 -19.92
C ILE A 12 -10.86 2.24 -18.88
N ILE A 13 -12.11 2.06 -19.32
CA ILE A 13 -13.23 1.78 -18.40
C ILE A 13 -13.03 0.46 -17.63
N LYS A 14 -12.36 -0.53 -18.22
CA LYS A 14 -12.14 -1.82 -17.57
C LYS A 14 -10.92 -1.85 -16.64
N SER A 15 -9.92 -1.02 -16.91
CA SER A 15 -8.58 -1.19 -16.31
C SER A 15 -8.09 0.00 -15.50
N ASP A 16 -8.65 1.19 -15.73
CA ASP A 16 -8.10 2.43 -15.16
C ASP A 16 -8.97 2.97 -14.01
N PHE A 17 -10.02 2.25 -13.64
CA PHE A 17 -10.78 2.54 -12.42
C PHE A 17 -10.06 1.97 -11.19
N TYR A 18 -9.86 2.84 -10.21
CA TYR A 18 -9.51 2.46 -8.85
C TYR A 18 -10.68 2.81 -7.93
N MET A 19 -11.42 1.78 -7.50
CA MET A 19 -12.69 1.95 -6.79
C MET A 19 -13.65 2.85 -7.59
N ASP A 20 -14.02 4.02 -7.04
CA ASP A 20 -14.93 4.98 -7.69
C ASP A 20 -14.20 6.01 -8.57
N ASP A 21 -12.87 6.07 -8.53
CA ASP A 21 -12.08 7.09 -9.19
C ASP A 21 -11.46 6.54 -10.50
N LEU A 22 -11.68 7.24 -11.61
CA LEU A 22 -11.03 6.94 -12.90
C LEU A 22 -9.70 7.68 -12.99
N ILE A 23 -8.59 6.94 -13.15
CA ILE A 23 -7.23 7.48 -13.21
C ILE A 23 -6.58 7.07 -14.54
N THR A 24 -6.71 7.92 -15.54
CA THR A 24 -6.19 7.70 -16.90
C THR A 24 -5.33 8.88 -17.37
N GLY A 25 -4.52 8.65 -18.41
CA GLY A 25 -3.72 9.69 -19.07
C GLY A 25 -3.51 9.37 -20.55
N THR A 26 -3.01 10.35 -21.30
CA THR A 26 -2.61 10.21 -22.71
C THR A 26 -1.53 11.24 -23.03
N ASP A 27 -0.90 11.09 -24.19
CA ASP A 27 0.28 11.87 -24.60
C ASP A 27 -0.09 13.21 -25.24
N THR A 28 -1.35 13.40 -25.65
CA THR A 28 -1.81 14.62 -26.32
C THR A 28 -3.08 15.19 -25.68
N LEU A 29 -3.18 16.53 -25.66
CA LEU A 29 -4.37 17.23 -25.18
C LEU A 29 -5.62 16.86 -25.99
N GLU A 30 -5.48 16.73 -27.31
CA GLU A 30 -6.58 16.36 -28.21
C GLU A 30 -7.16 14.98 -27.86
N ASP A 31 -6.31 13.97 -27.70
CA ASP A 31 -6.73 12.64 -27.26
C ASP A 31 -7.38 12.69 -25.88
N ALA A 32 -6.88 13.55 -24.98
CA ALA A 32 -7.37 13.62 -23.61
C ALA A 32 -8.81 14.19 -23.58
N VAL A 33 -9.06 15.24 -24.36
CA VAL A 33 -10.40 15.82 -24.54
C VAL A 33 -11.34 14.81 -25.21
N TYR A 34 -10.88 14.12 -26.25
CA TYR A 34 -11.65 13.08 -26.92
C TYR A 34 -12.06 11.96 -25.95
N LEU A 35 -11.09 11.39 -25.22
CA LEU A 35 -11.32 10.29 -24.27
C LEU A 35 -12.25 10.74 -23.13
N LYS A 36 -12.06 11.94 -22.58
CA LYS A 36 -12.94 12.50 -21.55
C LYS A 36 -14.40 12.50 -22.02
N HIS A 37 -14.68 12.99 -23.22
CA HIS A 37 -16.04 13.02 -23.77
C HIS A 37 -16.59 11.61 -24.00
N GLN A 38 -15.84 10.75 -24.70
CA GLN A 38 -16.31 9.40 -25.02
C GLN A 38 -16.59 8.55 -23.78
N ILE A 39 -15.70 8.61 -22.78
CA ILE A 39 -15.87 7.88 -21.52
C ILE A 39 -17.08 8.42 -20.75
N SER A 40 -17.25 9.75 -20.68
CA SER A 40 -18.40 10.37 -20.03
C SER A 40 -19.71 9.94 -20.67
N ASP A 41 -19.79 9.92 -22.01
CA ASP A 41 -20.99 9.52 -22.75
C ASP A 41 -21.33 8.04 -22.57
N VAL A 42 -20.31 7.16 -22.57
CA VAL A 42 -20.50 5.72 -22.32
C VAL A 42 -21.03 5.48 -20.92
N LEU A 43 -20.39 6.05 -19.89
CA LEU A 43 -20.78 5.83 -18.51
C LEU A 43 -22.10 6.52 -18.16
N GLN A 44 -22.40 7.68 -18.73
CA GLN A 44 -23.69 8.35 -18.56
C GLN A 44 -24.85 7.51 -19.11
N ARG A 45 -24.67 6.85 -20.27
CA ARG A 45 -25.67 5.89 -20.80
C ARG A 45 -25.88 4.69 -19.87
N GLY A 46 -24.85 4.32 -19.12
CA GLY A 46 -24.92 3.31 -18.07
C GLY A 46 -25.43 3.84 -16.72
N CYS A 47 -25.85 5.11 -16.62
CA CYS A 47 -26.25 5.77 -15.37
C CYS A 47 -25.12 5.95 -14.34
N PHE A 48 -23.86 5.97 -14.78
CA PHE A 48 -22.66 6.23 -13.96
C PHE A 48 -21.99 7.58 -14.34
N PRO A 49 -22.63 8.75 -14.15
CA PRO A 49 -22.06 10.01 -14.58
C PRO A 49 -20.76 10.34 -13.82
N LEU A 50 -19.66 10.54 -14.55
CA LEU A 50 -18.40 11.03 -14.00
C LEU A 50 -18.52 12.50 -13.59
N ARG A 51 -17.88 12.85 -12.47
CA ARG A 51 -17.90 14.21 -11.89
C ARG A 51 -16.50 14.58 -11.41
N LYS A 52 -16.27 15.87 -11.17
CA LYS A 52 -15.05 16.40 -10.54
C LYS A 52 -13.77 16.01 -11.29
N TRP A 53 -13.75 16.23 -12.60
CA TRP A 53 -12.55 16.06 -13.41
C TRP A 53 -11.41 16.92 -12.87
N ARG A 54 -10.20 16.36 -12.88
CA ARG A 54 -8.95 17.02 -12.47
C ARG A 54 -7.90 16.76 -13.53
N SER A 55 -7.13 17.79 -13.85
CA SER A 55 -6.14 17.75 -14.93
C SER A 55 -5.07 18.80 -14.69
N ASN A 56 -3.85 18.52 -15.12
CA ASN A 56 -2.79 19.51 -15.27
C ASN A 56 -3.02 20.44 -16.47
N GLU A 57 -3.79 19.99 -17.47
CA GLU A 57 -4.24 20.81 -18.58
C GLU A 57 -5.61 21.45 -18.31
N LYS A 58 -5.65 22.79 -18.26
CA LYS A 58 -6.86 23.56 -17.95
C LYS A 58 -7.95 23.38 -19.00
N GLU A 59 -7.59 23.20 -20.27
CA GLU A 59 -8.52 23.03 -21.38
C GLU A 59 -9.41 21.78 -21.21
N ILE A 60 -8.88 20.74 -20.54
CA ILE A 60 -9.63 19.52 -20.24
C ILE A 60 -10.76 19.79 -19.25
N LEU A 61 -10.62 20.75 -18.32
CA LEU A 61 -11.60 20.99 -17.25
C LEU A 61 -12.88 21.69 -17.75
N GLY A 62 -12.81 22.40 -18.89
CA GLY A 62 -13.90 23.20 -19.42
C GLY A 62 -14.25 24.41 -18.53
N SER A 63 -15.19 25.24 -18.97
CA SER A 63 -15.62 26.47 -18.28
C SER A 63 -16.49 26.24 -17.03
N GLY A 64 -16.78 25.00 -16.66
CA GLY A 64 -17.90 24.65 -15.76
C GLY A 64 -17.56 24.01 -14.42
N SER A 65 -16.29 23.73 -14.09
CA SER A 65 -15.97 23.13 -12.79
C SER A 65 -14.57 23.50 -12.32
N ILE A 66 -14.42 24.74 -11.84
CA ILE A 66 -13.30 25.13 -10.98
C ILE A 66 -13.70 24.72 -9.57
N ASP A 67 -13.54 23.43 -9.24
CA ASP A 67 -13.68 22.99 -7.84
C ASP A 67 -12.48 23.59 -7.09
N SER A 68 -12.74 24.47 -6.12
CA SER A 68 -11.80 25.40 -5.48
C SER A 68 -10.71 24.77 -4.59
N LYS A 69 -10.45 23.47 -4.76
CA LYS A 69 -9.28 22.80 -4.20
C LYS A 69 -8.60 22.04 -5.32
N ASP A 70 -7.61 22.68 -5.94
CA ASP A 70 -6.71 22.14 -6.97
C ASP A 70 -5.86 20.94 -6.49
N GLU A 71 -5.97 20.61 -5.21
CA GLU A 71 -5.29 19.49 -4.57
C GLU A 71 -6.19 18.26 -4.53
N TYR A 72 -5.68 17.13 -5.03
CA TYR A 72 -6.29 15.83 -4.90
C TYR A 72 -5.51 14.98 -3.89
N VAL A 73 -6.20 14.47 -2.89
CA VAL A 73 -5.62 13.59 -1.87
C VAL A 73 -5.53 12.19 -2.46
N LEU A 74 -4.31 11.68 -2.67
CA LEU A 74 -4.04 10.33 -3.18
C LEU A 74 -4.06 9.26 -2.08
N SER A 75 -4.04 9.66 -0.80
CA SER A 75 -4.19 8.75 0.33
C SER A 75 -5.66 8.39 0.59
N ASP A 76 -5.88 7.27 1.29
CA ASP A 76 -7.23 6.82 1.67
C ASP A 76 -8.05 7.93 2.35
N LYS A 77 -9.24 8.21 1.77
CA LYS A 77 -10.18 9.24 2.24
C LYS A 77 -10.80 8.88 3.60
N GLY A 78 -10.65 7.65 4.08
CA GLY A 78 -11.22 7.14 5.33
C GLY A 78 -10.59 7.71 6.61
N SER A 79 -9.45 8.40 6.52
CA SER A 79 -8.72 8.93 7.68
C SER A 79 -8.44 10.42 7.49
N ILE A 80 -9.21 11.27 8.17
CA ILE A 80 -9.11 12.75 8.15
C ILE A 80 -7.76 13.26 8.72
N LYS A 81 -6.89 12.35 9.20
CA LYS A 81 -5.64 12.65 9.91
C LYS A 81 -4.40 11.96 9.33
N THR A 82 -4.45 11.49 8.09
CA THR A 82 -3.27 10.92 7.42
C THR A 82 -2.39 12.05 6.91
N LEU A 83 -1.09 11.96 7.14
CA LEU A 83 -0.08 12.80 6.51
C LEU A 83 0.05 12.29 5.07
N GLY A 84 -0.92 12.72 4.25
CA GLY A 84 -1.19 12.13 2.94
C GLY A 84 -0.31 12.69 1.85
N LEU A 85 -0.16 11.90 0.79
CA LEU A 85 0.36 12.35 -0.50
C LEU A 85 -0.76 13.10 -1.24
N LEU A 86 -0.49 14.32 -1.67
CA LEU A 86 -1.39 15.14 -2.47
C LEU A 86 -0.79 15.39 -3.84
N TRP A 87 -1.65 15.49 -4.84
CA TRP A 87 -1.30 15.97 -6.17
C TRP A 87 -1.91 17.35 -6.41
N ASN A 88 -1.06 18.33 -6.71
CA ASN A 88 -1.46 19.62 -7.22
C ASN A 88 -1.50 19.54 -8.75
N SER A 89 -2.70 19.61 -9.33
CA SER A 89 -2.85 19.41 -10.77
C SER A 89 -2.23 20.56 -11.57
N GLN A 90 -2.38 21.81 -11.14
CA GLN A 90 -1.91 22.99 -11.89
C GLN A 90 -0.40 23.01 -12.12
N SER A 91 0.37 22.61 -11.12
CA SER A 91 1.83 22.56 -11.19
C SER A 91 2.38 21.17 -11.48
N ASP A 92 1.48 20.18 -11.62
CA ASP A 92 1.78 18.76 -11.77
C ASP A 92 2.83 18.24 -10.78
N THR A 93 2.64 18.57 -9.51
CA THR A 93 3.57 18.20 -8.44
C THR A 93 2.88 17.44 -7.31
N LEU A 94 3.64 16.53 -6.70
CA LEU A 94 3.30 15.80 -5.51
C LEU A 94 3.82 16.53 -4.28
N HIS A 95 3.01 16.56 -3.23
CA HIS A 95 3.32 17.21 -1.95
C HIS A 95 2.80 16.38 -0.78
N TYR A 96 3.29 16.66 0.41
CA TYR A 96 2.77 16.11 1.65
C TYR A 96 2.03 17.19 2.42
N SER A 97 0.89 16.85 3.03
CA SER A 97 0.25 17.70 4.02
C SER A 97 0.48 17.10 5.39
N VAL A 98 1.21 17.84 6.21
CA VAL A 98 1.54 17.45 7.58
C VAL A 98 0.97 18.47 8.54
N ASN A 99 -0.06 18.05 9.28
CA ASN A 99 -0.61 18.80 10.40
C ASN A 99 -0.37 18.02 11.69
N LEU A 100 0.46 18.58 12.57
CA LEU A 100 0.90 17.93 13.80
C LEU A 100 0.28 18.64 14.98
N ASP A 101 -0.39 17.87 15.84
CA ASP A 101 -0.72 18.32 17.18
C ASP A 101 0.58 18.28 18.01
N ILE A 102 0.88 19.35 18.75
CA ILE A 102 1.99 19.36 19.71
C ILE A 102 1.50 18.55 20.93
N ASP A 103 1.82 17.27 20.96
CA ASP A 103 1.52 16.41 22.12
C ASP A 103 2.78 16.25 22.97
N GLU A 104 2.75 16.78 24.20
CA GLU A 104 3.85 16.68 25.16
C GLU A 104 4.06 15.24 25.65
N THR A 105 3.03 14.39 25.57
CA THR A 105 3.06 13.01 26.05
C THR A 105 3.31 12.03 24.91
N SER A 106 4.57 11.64 24.73
CA SER A 106 4.96 10.64 23.74
C SER A 106 5.02 9.25 24.37
N SER A 107 4.29 8.28 23.80
CA SER A 107 4.40 6.85 24.12
C SER A 107 4.72 6.07 22.84
N LYS A 108 5.18 4.83 22.98
CA LYS A 108 5.46 3.94 21.84
C LYS A 108 4.25 3.78 20.91
N ARG A 109 3.04 3.66 21.47
CA ARG A 109 1.79 3.58 20.71
C ARG A 109 1.54 4.85 19.89
N LYS A 110 1.73 6.02 20.50
CA LYS A 110 1.53 7.31 19.82
C LYS A 110 2.57 7.53 18.71
N ILE A 111 3.83 7.19 18.97
CA ILE A 111 4.90 7.22 17.96
C ILE A 111 4.52 6.36 16.76
N LEU A 112 4.16 5.10 16.98
CA LEU A 112 3.76 4.20 15.90
C LEU A 112 2.55 4.75 15.12
N SER A 113 1.56 5.32 15.83
CA SER A 113 0.41 5.95 15.20
C SER A 113 0.81 7.13 14.31
N THR A 114 1.73 7.99 14.76
CA THR A 114 2.25 9.10 13.95
C THR A 114 3.03 8.62 12.74
N ILE A 115 3.89 7.60 12.90
CA ILE A 115 4.65 7.01 11.78
C ILE A 115 3.70 6.42 10.74
N ALA A 116 2.67 5.69 11.17
CA ALA A 116 1.70 5.08 10.27
C ALA A 116 0.87 6.09 9.49
N LYS A 117 0.76 7.34 9.97
CA LYS A 117 0.11 8.43 9.22
C LYS A 117 0.95 8.93 8.07
N ILE A 118 2.27 8.70 8.04
CA ILE A 118 3.13 9.11 6.91
C ILE A 118 2.86 8.16 5.73
N PHE A 119 1.95 8.56 4.85
CA PHE A 119 1.59 7.76 3.68
C PHE A 119 2.57 8.03 2.53
N ASP A 120 3.53 7.13 2.35
CA ASP A 120 4.57 7.23 1.32
C ASP A 120 4.62 5.98 0.41
N PRO A 121 3.60 5.76 -0.43
CA PRO A 121 3.51 4.57 -1.28
C PRO A 121 4.62 4.50 -2.35
N LEU A 122 5.17 5.66 -2.73
CA LEU A 122 6.20 5.79 -3.76
C LEU A 122 7.62 5.86 -3.18
N GLY A 123 7.76 5.88 -1.85
CA GLY A 123 9.06 5.97 -1.19
C GLY A 123 9.76 7.33 -1.35
N LEU A 124 9.03 8.40 -1.70
CA LEU A 124 9.59 9.72 -2.01
C LEU A 124 10.21 10.39 -0.78
N VAL A 125 9.75 10.04 0.42
CA VAL A 125 10.27 10.53 1.70
C VAL A 125 10.84 9.39 2.54
N SER A 126 11.34 8.34 1.87
CA SER A 126 12.00 7.19 2.51
C SER A 126 13.06 7.59 3.55
N PRO A 127 13.93 8.60 3.33
CA PRO A 127 14.89 9.02 4.36
C PRO A 127 14.23 9.45 5.67
N VAL A 128 13.04 10.05 5.61
CA VAL A 128 12.26 10.50 6.78
C VAL A 128 11.59 9.31 7.45
N THR A 129 10.95 8.42 6.68
CA THR A 129 10.29 7.23 7.23
C THR A 129 11.29 6.23 7.84
N ILE A 130 12.50 6.13 7.29
CA ILE A 130 13.60 5.31 7.84
C ILE A 130 14.01 5.83 9.22
N ARG A 131 14.24 7.14 9.38
CA ARG A 131 14.56 7.73 10.70
C ARG A 131 13.47 7.41 11.73
N ALA A 132 12.20 7.53 11.34
CA ALA A 132 11.07 7.18 12.19
C ALA A 132 11.08 5.70 12.60
N LYS A 133 11.32 4.80 11.64
CA LYS A 133 11.42 3.35 11.88
C LYS A 133 12.60 2.98 12.77
N LEU A 134 13.73 3.67 12.67
CA LEU A 134 14.88 3.46 13.56
C LEU A 134 14.54 3.85 15.01
N ILE A 135 13.82 4.95 15.22
CA ILE A 135 13.32 5.31 16.57
C ILE A 135 12.40 4.20 17.09
N MET A 136 11.46 3.72 16.27
CA MET A 136 10.58 2.62 16.65
C MET A 136 11.35 1.33 16.97
N GLN A 137 12.42 1.05 16.23
CA GLN A 137 13.31 -0.08 16.46
C GLN A 137 14.03 0.02 17.80
N TYR A 138 14.56 1.19 18.15
CA TYR A 138 15.14 1.41 19.47
C TYR A 138 14.12 1.15 20.58
N LEU A 139 12.88 1.64 20.45
CA LEU A 139 11.82 1.36 21.44
C LEU A 139 11.51 -0.13 21.62
N TRP A 140 11.67 -0.94 20.57
CA TRP A 140 11.55 -2.40 20.67
C TRP A 140 12.76 -3.03 21.37
N GLN A 141 13.98 -2.59 21.03
CA GLN A 141 15.21 -3.11 21.63
C GLN A 141 15.30 -2.82 23.14
N TYR A 142 14.81 -1.65 23.58
CA TYR A 142 14.72 -1.27 24.99
C TYR A 142 13.51 -1.87 25.72
N GLN A 143 12.70 -2.70 25.04
CA GLN A 143 11.53 -3.36 25.62
C GLN A 143 10.51 -2.42 26.28
N ILE A 144 10.42 -1.17 25.82
CA ILE A 144 9.47 -0.18 26.34
C ILE A 144 8.05 -0.62 26.03
N ASP A 145 7.16 -0.52 27.02
CA ASP A 145 5.76 -0.89 26.88
C ASP A 145 4.97 0.14 26.05
N TRP A 146 3.79 -0.27 25.55
CA TRP A 146 3.02 0.52 24.57
C TRP A 146 2.64 1.92 25.05
N ASP A 147 2.27 2.04 26.32
CA ASP A 147 1.71 3.24 26.92
C ASP A 147 2.64 3.81 28.02
N GLU A 148 3.87 3.30 28.10
CA GLU A 148 4.91 3.76 29.02
C GLU A 148 5.54 5.08 28.56
N GLU A 149 6.04 5.86 29.53
CA GLU A 149 6.80 7.07 29.26
C GLU A 149 8.18 6.76 28.65
N LEU A 150 8.59 7.58 27.70
CA LEU A 150 9.87 7.37 27.02
C LEU A 150 11.04 7.86 27.88
N PRO A 151 12.17 7.12 27.93
CA PRO A 151 13.41 7.63 28.49
C PRO A 151 13.83 8.95 27.83
N ASP A 152 14.39 9.88 28.62
CA ASP A 152 14.73 11.24 28.16
C ASP A 152 15.53 11.31 26.86
N PRO A 153 16.56 10.46 26.61
CA PRO A 153 17.30 10.50 25.36
C PRO A 153 16.43 10.21 24.13
N ILE A 154 15.53 9.23 24.24
CA ILE A 154 14.64 8.81 23.15
C ILE A 154 13.53 9.83 22.96
N ARG A 155 12.97 10.35 24.08
CA ARG A 155 11.97 11.41 24.05
C ARG A 155 12.49 12.65 23.32
N SER A 156 13.70 13.09 23.66
CA SER A 156 14.32 14.27 23.07
C SER A 156 14.55 14.08 21.57
N SER A 157 15.09 12.90 21.18
CA SER A 157 15.27 12.53 19.78
C SER A 157 13.94 12.47 19.00
N TRP A 158 12.89 11.93 19.61
CA TRP A 158 11.56 11.89 19.02
C TRP A 158 10.96 13.30 18.86
N GLN A 159 11.04 14.15 19.88
CA GLN A 159 10.52 15.52 19.83
C GLN A 159 11.21 16.34 18.73
N GLU A 160 12.53 16.21 18.61
CA GLU A 160 13.29 16.86 17.53
C GLU A 160 12.85 16.37 16.15
N PHE A 161 12.77 15.04 15.96
CA PHE A 161 12.29 14.45 14.72
C PHE A 161 10.85 14.88 14.38
N HIS A 162 9.96 14.86 15.38
CA HIS A 162 8.56 15.22 15.24
C HIS A 162 8.40 16.69 14.81
N ALA A 163 9.14 17.62 15.42
CA ALA A 163 9.13 19.03 15.01
C ALA A 163 9.57 19.21 13.55
N GLN A 164 10.55 18.43 13.10
CA GLN A 164 11.05 18.46 11.72
C GLN A 164 10.06 17.88 10.69
N LEU A 165 9.09 17.06 11.08
CA LEU A 165 8.10 16.48 10.15
C LEU A 165 7.28 17.56 9.42
N SER A 166 7.06 18.72 10.04
CA SER A 166 6.38 19.86 9.41
C SER A 166 7.10 20.38 8.15
N ALA A 167 8.41 20.14 8.03
CA ALA A 167 9.19 20.50 6.86
C ALA A 167 8.78 19.72 5.59
N LEU A 168 8.11 18.56 5.74
CA LEU A 168 7.56 17.79 4.62
C LEU A 168 6.54 18.61 3.80
N ASN A 169 5.84 19.57 4.42
CA ASN A 169 4.92 20.48 3.71
C ASN A 169 5.61 21.32 2.62
N ASN A 170 6.93 21.51 2.73
CA ASN A 170 7.70 22.31 1.77
C ASN A 170 8.25 21.47 0.61
N ILE A 171 8.13 20.13 0.67
CA ILE A 171 8.60 19.25 -0.38
C ILE A 171 7.65 19.30 -1.57
N LYS A 172 8.19 19.61 -2.74
CA LYS A 172 7.48 19.58 -4.02
C LYS A 172 8.24 18.69 -4.99
N ILE A 173 7.58 17.64 -5.47
CA ILE A 173 8.19 16.65 -6.34
C ILE A 173 7.42 16.66 -7.65
N ALA A 174 8.10 16.93 -8.77
CA ALA A 174 7.45 16.86 -10.08
C ALA A 174 6.91 15.44 -10.32
N ARG A 175 5.63 15.33 -10.69
CA ARG A 175 5.01 14.05 -11.04
C ARG A 175 5.46 13.64 -12.43
N GLN A 176 6.70 13.18 -12.56
CA GLN A 176 7.22 12.70 -13.83
C GLN A 176 6.63 11.31 -14.14
N VAL A 177 5.72 11.26 -15.10
CA VAL A 177 5.24 10.00 -15.67
C VAL A 177 6.25 9.58 -16.73
N CYS A 178 7.12 8.62 -16.40
CA CYS A 178 8.09 8.10 -17.36
C CYS A 178 7.34 7.32 -18.45
N GLU A 179 7.27 7.89 -19.66
CA GLU A 179 6.63 7.28 -20.85
C GLU A 179 7.12 5.83 -21.12
N ASN A 180 8.36 5.54 -20.74
CA ASN A 180 9.04 4.28 -21.04
C ASN A 180 9.27 3.36 -19.84
N PHE A 181 8.80 3.69 -18.63
CA PHE A 181 8.95 2.81 -17.47
C PHE A 181 7.78 1.81 -17.35
N ARG A 182 7.48 1.11 -18.45
CA ARG A 182 6.59 -0.06 -18.41
C ARG A 182 7.42 -1.30 -18.13
N VAL A 183 7.72 -1.52 -16.85
CA VAL A 183 8.33 -2.80 -16.44
C VAL A 183 7.25 -3.87 -16.54
N THR A 184 7.34 -4.66 -17.61
CA THR A 184 6.52 -5.85 -17.75
C THR A 184 7.22 -7.01 -17.03
N PHE A 185 6.63 -7.46 -15.94
CA PHE A 185 7.13 -8.64 -15.24
C PHE A 185 6.65 -9.89 -15.97
N GLY A 186 7.54 -10.56 -16.70
CA GLY A 186 7.20 -11.79 -17.41
C GLY A 186 6.68 -12.90 -16.49
N LYS A 187 7.27 -13.05 -15.30
CA LYS A 187 6.81 -13.98 -14.25
C LYS A 187 6.88 -13.30 -12.88
N ARG A 188 5.79 -13.38 -12.12
CA ARG A 188 5.73 -12.93 -10.72
C ARG A 188 5.80 -14.13 -9.78
N ARG A 189 6.49 -13.97 -8.64
CA ARG A 189 6.66 -14.98 -7.60
C ARG A 189 6.45 -14.35 -6.25
N PHE A 190 5.76 -15.07 -5.39
CA PHE A 190 5.38 -14.61 -4.06
C PHE A 190 5.91 -15.60 -3.04
N TRP A 191 6.57 -15.04 -2.02
CA TRP A 191 7.19 -15.78 -0.93
C TRP A 191 6.69 -15.23 0.39
N CYS A 192 6.45 -16.12 1.35
CA CYS A 192 6.08 -15.76 2.71
C CYS A 192 6.94 -16.58 3.68
N ASP A 193 7.45 -15.91 4.69
CA ASP A 193 8.26 -16.46 5.78
C ASP A 193 7.39 -17.08 6.91
N SER A 194 6.09 -16.79 6.92
CA SER A 194 5.14 -17.33 7.89
C SER A 194 4.34 -18.51 7.34
N THR A 195 4.64 -19.71 7.83
CA THR A 195 3.85 -20.91 7.52
C THR A 195 2.41 -20.81 8.01
N ILE A 196 2.15 -20.12 9.13
CA ILE A 196 0.80 -19.84 9.65
C ILE A 196 0.02 -18.95 8.68
N ALA A 197 0.61 -17.83 8.24
CA ALA A 197 -0.05 -16.94 7.28
C ALA A 197 -0.31 -17.66 5.94
N LEU A 198 0.64 -18.47 5.48
CA LEU A 198 0.44 -19.30 4.29
C LEU A 198 -0.69 -20.33 4.48
N ALA A 199 -0.86 -20.91 5.67
CA ALA A 199 -1.99 -21.80 5.98
C ALA A 199 -3.33 -21.08 5.81
N TRP A 200 -3.41 -19.85 6.33
CA TRP A 200 -4.59 -19.00 6.19
C TRP A 200 -4.88 -18.65 4.74
N ILE A 201 -3.85 -18.24 3.99
CA ILE A 201 -3.96 -17.85 2.57
C ILE A 201 -4.37 -19.03 1.69
N ARG A 202 -3.90 -20.26 1.97
CA ARG A 202 -4.24 -21.45 1.18
C ARG A 202 -5.66 -21.98 1.45
N THR A 203 -6.22 -21.66 2.61
CA THR A 203 -7.60 -22.01 2.96
C THR A 203 -8.57 -20.95 2.47
N GLU A 204 -9.82 -21.33 2.17
CA GLU A 204 -10.84 -20.33 1.80
C GLU A 204 -11.11 -19.36 2.95
N SER A 205 -11.15 -18.06 2.63
CA SER A 205 -11.31 -16.97 3.60
C SER A 205 -12.51 -17.14 4.52
N VAL A 206 -13.60 -17.73 4.01
CA VAL A 206 -14.86 -17.94 4.75
C VAL A 206 -14.67 -18.77 6.02
N ASN A 207 -13.64 -19.61 6.10
CA ASN A 207 -13.35 -20.48 7.24
C ASN A 207 -12.75 -19.74 8.44
N TRP A 208 -12.27 -18.51 8.25
CA TRP A 208 -11.58 -17.75 9.28
C TRP A 208 -12.50 -16.77 9.99
N LYS A 209 -12.16 -16.35 11.22
CA LYS A 209 -12.82 -15.23 11.90
C LYS A 209 -12.73 -13.97 11.04
N THR A 210 -13.68 -13.05 11.22
CA THR A 210 -13.91 -11.90 10.33
C THR A 210 -12.65 -11.11 9.99
N PHE A 211 -11.78 -10.84 10.96
CA PHE A 211 -10.55 -10.09 10.72
C PHE A 211 -9.62 -10.82 9.73
N VAL A 212 -9.29 -12.08 10.00
CA VAL A 212 -8.43 -12.91 9.15
C VAL A 212 -9.11 -13.20 7.81
N ALA A 213 -10.42 -13.47 7.81
CA ALA A 213 -11.19 -13.71 6.59
C ALA A 213 -11.10 -12.55 5.60
N ASN A 214 -11.29 -11.32 6.06
CA ASN A 214 -11.25 -10.14 5.21
C ASN A 214 -9.85 -9.94 4.60
N ARG A 215 -8.78 -10.12 5.38
CA ARG A 215 -7.41 -10.00 4.86
C ARG A 215 -7.05 -11.12 3.90
N VAL A 216 -7.42 -12.36 4.21
CA VAL A 216 -7.19 -13.50 3.31
C VAL A 216 -7.95 -13.30 1.99
N ALA A 217 -9.17 -12.76 2.02
CA ALA A 217 -9.93 -12.46 0.80
C ALA A 217 -9.21 -11.42 -0.07
N GLU A 218 -8.81 -10.28 0.51
CA GLU A 218 -8.07 -9.21 -0.15
C GLU A 218 -6.74 -9.70 -0.75
N VAL A 219 -5.97 -10.47 0.03
CA VAL A 219 -4.71 -11.07 -0.41
C VAL A 219 -4.92 -12.04 -1.57
N ARG A 220 -5.96 -12.87 -1.53
CA ARG A 220 -6.26 -13.85 -2.59
C ARG A 220 -6.83 -13.22 -3.86
N GLU A 221 -7.41 -12.03 -3.78
CA GLU A 221 -7.81 -11.24 -4.95
C GLU A 221 -6.59 -10.69 -5.69
N SER A 222 -5.57 -10.26 -4.93
CA SER A 222 -4.35 -9.65 -5.47
C SER A 222 -3.24 -10.67 -5.81
N LEU A 223 -3.21 -11.81 -5.13
CA LEU A 223 -2.15 -12.82 -5.25
C LEU A 223 -2.70 -14.14 -5.82
N PRO A 224 -2.06 -14.70 -6.85
CA PRO A 224 -2.35 -16.06 -7.26
C PRO A 224 -2.01 -17.06 -6.14
N GLN A 225 -2.75 -18.16 -6.04
CA GLN A 225 -2.66 -19.21 -5.00
C GLN A 225 -1.29 -19.92 -4.85
N ARG A 226 -0.23 -19.44 -5.51
CA ARG A 226 1.10 -20.06 -5.58
C ARG A 226 2.15 -19.38 -4.70
N CYS A 227 1.75 -18.81 -3.56
CA CYS A 227 2.70 -18.30 -2.58
C CYS A 227 3.51 -19.47 -1.97
N LYS A 228 4.84 -19.38 -2.05
CA LYS A 228 5.79 -20.37 -1.54
C LYS A 228 6.32 -19.95 -0.18
N HIS A 229 6.76 -20.90 0.63
CA HIS A 229 7.45 -20.62 1.89
C HIS A 229 8.93 -20.31 1.62
N ILE A 230 9.46 -19.25 2.24
CA ILE A 230 10.90 -18.95 2.25
C ILE A 230 11.47 -19.21 3.65
N PRO A 231 12.52 -20.04 3.78
CA PRO A 231 13.20 -20.21 5.06
C PRO A 231 13.83 -18.90 5.56
N SER A 232 13.82 -18.64 6.86
CA SER A 232 14.37 -17.42 7.46
C SER A 232 15.82 -17.14 7.06
N ALA A 233 16.66 -18.19 6.99
CA ALA A 233 18.07 -18.07 6.57
C ALA A 233 18.24 -17.57 5.13
N LEU A 234 17.19 -17.66 4.30
CA LEU A 234 17.17 -17.23 2.91
C LEU A 234 16.25 -16.01 2.71
N ASN A 235 15.63 -15.49 3.76
CA ASN A 235 14.72 -14.36 3.68
C ASN A 235 15.51 -13.05 3.82
N PRO A 236 15.68 -12.25 2.75
CA PRO A 236 16.41 -10.99 2.86
C PRO A 236 15.75 -9.99 3.82
N ALA A 237 14.43 -10.08 4.02
CA ALA A 237 13.70 -9.20 4.92
C ALA A 237 14.11 -9.38 6.40
N ASP A 238 14.56 -10.59 6.77
CA ASP A 238 14.98 -10.90 8.14
C ASP A 238 16.28 -10.20 8.56
N ILE A 239 17.13 -9.83 7.60
CA ILE A 239 18.39 -9.12 7.88
C ILE A 239 18.12 -7.73 8.46
N VAL A 240 17.16 -7.00 7.90
CA VAL A 240 16.83 -5.66 8.37
C VAL A 240 15.94 -5.72 9.61
N SER A 241 15.01 -6.68 9.70
CA SER A 241 14.14 -6.82 10.87
C SER A 241 14.93 -7.20 12.13
N SER A 242 16.04 -7.93 11.97
CA SER A 242 16.95 -8.30 13.07
C SER A 242 17.96 -7.21 13.47
N GLY A 243 18.05 -6.11 12.72
CA GLY A 243 18.83 -4.91 13.10
C GLY A 243 20.26 -4.83 12.56
N ALA A 244 20.49 -5.20 11.31
CA ALA A 244 21.79 -5.04 10.65
C ALA A 244 22.21 -3.56 10.46
N SER A 245 23.51 -3.26 10.66
CA SER A 245 24.10 -1.94 10.40
C SER A 245 24.24 -1.66 8.89
N PRO A 246 24.39 -0.39 8.46
CA PRO A 246 24.67 -0.05 7.07
C PRO A 246 25.91 -0.74 6.50
N GLU A 247 26.98 -0.86 7.29
CA GLU A 247 28.22 -1.55 6.91
C GLU A 247 27.96 -3.04 6.70
N GLN A 248 27.25 -3.69 7.63
CA GLN A 248 26.86 -5.09 7.49
C GLN A 248 25.98 -5.31 6.26
N LEU A 249 24.97 -4.45 6.05
CA LEU A 249 24.09 -4.49 4.87
C LEU A 249 24.87 -4.33 3.57
N SER A 250 25.83 -3.40 3.51
CA SER A 250 26.66 -3.18 2.31
C SER A 250 27.45 -4.42 1.88
N GLN A 251 27.78 -5.29 2.85
CA GLN A 251 28.52 -6.53 2.63
C GLN A 251 27.61 -7.75 2.42
N THR A 252 26.29 -7.60 2.58
CA THR A 252 25.35 -8.71 2.55
C THR A 252 24.81 -8.96 1.15
N THR A 253 25.33 -9.98 0.47
CA THR A 253 24.97 -10.29 -0.92
C THR A 253 23.49 -10.59 -1.12
N ILE A 254 22.87 -11.37 -0.22
CA ILE A 254 21.46 -11.79 -0.34
C ILE A 254 20.49 -10.60 -0.27
N TRP A 255 20.85 -9.49 0.37
CA TRP A 255 20.04 -8.27 0.42
C TRP A 255 20.01 -7.56 -0.94
N TRP A 256 21.18 -7.40 -1.57
CA TRP A 256 21.33 -6.63 -2.81
C TRP A 256 21.03 -7.45 -4.07
N GLN A 257 21.33 -8.75 -4.05
CA GLN A 257 21.18 -9.62 -5.22
C GLN A 257 20.01 -10.60 -5.10
N GLY A 258 19.35 -10.63 -3.93
CA GLY A 258 18.35 -11.64 -3.60
C GLY A 258 18.96 -13.02 -3.30
N PRO A 259 18.12 -13.99 -2.92
CA PRO A 259 18.56 -15.37 -2.68
C PRO A 259 19.02 -16.05 -3.97
N GLU A 260 20.15 -16.76 -3.90
CA GLU A 260 20.77 -17.36 -5.09
C GLU A 260 19.85 -18.35 -5.81
N PHE A 261 19.05 -19.12 -5.05
CA PHE A 261 18.13 -20.10 -5.63
C PHE A 261 17.11 -19.50 -6.62
N VAL A 262 16.75 -18.21 -6.49
CA VAL A 262 15.78 -17.55 -7.39
C VAL A 262 16.35 -17.41 -8.82
N LYS A 263 17.68 -17.42 -8.96
CA LYS A 263 18.38 -17.36 -10.26
C LYS A 263 18.46 -18.73 -10.94
N HIS A 264 18.13 -19.81 -10.23
CA HIS A 264 18.14 -21.18 -10.74
C HIS A 264 16.73 -21.67 -11.10
N ASP A 265 16.67 -22.81 -11.78
CA ASP A 265 15.41 -23.47 -12.12
C ASP A 265 14.59 -23.82 -10.87
N GLU A 266 13.26 -23.85 -11.02
CA GLU A 266 12.32 -24.05 -9.89
C GLU A 266 12.51 -25.39 -9.15
N GLU A 267 13.15 -26.36 -9.80
CA GLU A 267 13.50 -27.67 -9.25
C GLU A 267 14.58 -27.58 -8.17
N LEU A 268 15.42 -26.53 -8.24
CA LEU A 268 16.51 -26.27 -7.28
C LEU A 268 16.08 -25.31 -6.17
N TRP A 269 14.80 -24.93 -6.12
CA TRP A 269 14.28 -24.04 -5.09
C TRP A 269 14.05 -24.78 -3.77
N PRO A 270 13.97 -24.06 -2.63
CA PRO A 270 13.67 -24.67 -1.35
C PRO A 270 12.41 -25.53 -1.39
N GLU A 271 12.52 -26.75 -0.87
CA GLU A 271 11.41 -27.70 -0.80
C GLU A 271 10.20 -27.09 -0.11
N GLN A 272 9.04 -27.33 -0.69
CA GLN A 272 7.77 -26.85 -0.15
C GLN A 272 7.15 -27.95 0.70
N HIS A 273 7.28 -27.82 2.01
CA HIS A 273 6.62 -28.74 2.93
C HIS A 273 5.09 -28.52 2.92
N PRO A 274 4.30 -29.59 3.13
CA PRO A 274 2.88 -29.47 3.39
C PRO A 274 2.66 -28.50 4.54
N ILE A 275 1.80 -27.51 4.34
CA ILE A 275 1.48 -26.59 5.42
C ILE A 275 0.48 -27.28 6.32
N VAL A 276 0.99 -27.73 7.46
CA VAL A 276 0.21 -28.40 8.49
C VAL A 276 -0.48 -27.33 9.33
N SER A 277 -1.80 -27.47 9.52
CA SER A 277 -2.54 -26.70 10.50
C SER A 277 -1.95 -26.90 11.89
N THR A 278 -1.34 -25.86 12.44
CA THR A 278 -0.90 -25.80 13.84
C THR A 278 -2.05 -25.33 14.73
N SER A 279 -1.93 -25.55 16.05
CA SER A 279 -2.85 -24.96 17.05
C SER A 279 -3.05 -23.46 16.84
N ASP A 280 -1.97 -22.77 16.52
CA ASP A 280 -1.95 -21.32 16.37
C ASP A 280 -2.64 -20.89 15.09
N SER A 281 -2.49 -21.66 14.00
CA SER A 281 -3.22 -21.39 12.77
C SER A 281 -4.73 -21.66 12.90
N GLU A 282 -5.11 -22.69 13.66
CA GLU A 282 -6.51 -23.08 13.86
C GLU A 282 -7.22 -22.22 14.93
N ALA A 283 -6.47 -21.52 15.79
CA ALA A 283 -7.04 -20.61 16.79
C ALA A 283 -7.93 -19.52 16.18
N GLU A 284 -7.66 -19.14 14.93
CA GLU A 284 -8.41 -18.15 14.15
C GLU A 284 -9.53 -18.74 13.28
N ARG A 285 -9.77 -20.04 13.37
CA ARG A 285 -10.86 -20.68 12.63
C ARG A 285 -12.22 -20.30 13.22
N LYS A 286 -13.20 -20.07 12.35
CA LYS A 286 -14.60 -19.91 12.79
C LYS A 286 -15.05 -21.18 13.47
N LYS A 287 -15.61 -21.05 14.67
CA LYS A 287 -16.28 -22.16 15.34
C LYS A 287 -17.52 -22.54 14.53
N PRO A 288 -17.78 -23.84 14.32
CA PRO A 288 -19.02 -24.27 13.68
C PRO A 288 -20.20 -23.79 14.50
N ILE A 289 -21.20 -23.20 13.83
CA ILE A 289 -22.46 -22.82 14.48
C ILE A 289 -23.24 -24.11 14.70
N PRO A 290 -23.55 -24.50 15.96
CA PRO A 290 -24.37 -25.68 16.19
C PRO A 290 -25.76 -25.44 15.60
N MET A 291 -26.14 -26.26 14.62
CA MET A 291 -27.48 -26.25 14.04
C MET A 291 -28.42 -26.98 14.99
N SER A 292 -29.30 -26.24 15.65
CA SER A 292 -30.45 -26.81 16.35
C SER A 292 -31.62 -26.93 15.37
N PHE A 293 -32.07 -28.15 15.12
CA PHE A 293 -33.32 -28.39 14.38
C PHE A 293 -34.47 -28.43 15.38
N VAL A 294 -35.45 -27.55 15.20
CA VAL A 294 -36.73 -27.64 15.92
C VAL A 294 -37.73 -28.33 14.99
N LEU A 295 -37.96 -29.61 15.22
CA LEU A 295 -39.08 -30.33 14.61
C LEU A 295 -40.35 -29.93 15.36
N LYS A 296 -41.27 -29.26 14.66
CA LYS A 296 -42.60 -28.94 15.18
C LYS A 296 -43.55 -30.04 14.69
N THR A 297 -44.03 -30.87 15.62
CA THR A 297 -45.16 -31.79 15.42
C THR A 297 -46.48 -31.06 15.48
#